data_AF-A0A8S3UVH9-F1
#
_entry.id   AF-A0A8S3UVH9-F1
#
_cell.length_a   1.000
_cell.length_b   1.000
_cell.length_c   1.000
_cell.angle_alpha   90.00
_cell.angle_beta   90.00
_cell.angle_gamma   90.00
#
_symmetry.space_group_name_H-M   'P 1'
#
loop_
_entity.id
_entity.type
_entity.pdbx_description
1 polymer ?
#
loop_
_entity_poly.entity_id
_entity_poly.type
_entity_poly.pdbx_seq_one_letter_code
_entity_poly.pdbx_strand_id
1 'polypeptide(L)'
;MESAIAVDLVSNLMEMGYRVKSITMDEDLTTISRLHKSVDPNIKGHKELSTSTINYFVRCASYAISQNQGHSEELNQSLLAIVPHAYGDHDSCKSEWCGFLRNPETYKHNGLPGGFDMSGEQLRDDLLELFKRFADRSDRLIHIGTSQANE
;
A
#
# COMPACT_ATOMS: atom_id res chain seq x y z
N MET A 1 -5.10 -5.64 11.25
CA MET A 1 -4.98 -4.26 10.72
C MET A 1 -4.66 -4.31 9.24
N GLU A 2 -3.59 -5.02 8.85
CA GLU A 2 -3.17 -5.17 7.45
C GLU A 2 -4.27 -5.73 6.55
N SER A 3 -5.04 -6.70 7.05
CA SER A 3 -6.15 -7.32 6.33
C SER A 3 -7.29 -6.35 5.97
N ALA A 4 -7.55 -5.31 6.77
CA ALA A 4 -8.58 -4.31 6.46
C ALA A 4 -8.10 -3.31 5.41
N ILE A 5 -6.82 -2.90 5.50
CA ILE A 5 -6.18 -2.01 4.52
C ILE A 5 -6.09 -2.69 3.15
N ALA A 6 -5.74 -3.97 3.14
CA ALA A 6 -5.72 -4.76 1.91
C ALA A 6 -7.09 -4.85 1.25
N VAL A 7 -8.15 -5.07 2.03
CA VAL A 7 -9.52 -5.11 1.49
C VAL A 7 -9.91 -3.75 0.89
N ASP A 8 -9.67 -2.62 1.59
CA ASP A 8 -10.04 -1.29 1.09
C ASP A 8 -9.26 -0.91 -0.17
N LEU A 9 -7.94 -1.15 -0.20
CA LEU A 9 -7.09 -0.89 -1.36
C LEU A 9 -7.57 -1.67 -2.59
N VAL A 10 -7.95 -2.92 -2.39
CA VAL A 10 -8.33 -3.84 -3.47
C VAL A 10 -9.73 -3.57 -3.98
N SER A 11 -10.68 -3.25 -3.09
CA SER A 11 -12.02 -2.80 -3.47
C SER A 11 -11.95 -1.53 -4.33
N ASN A 12 -11.17 -0.53 -3.93
CA ASN A 12 -11.05 0.71 -4.70
C ASN A 12 -10.37 0.49 -6.06
N LEU A 13 -9.31 -0.34 -6.12
CA LEU A 13 -8.67 -0.68 -7.40
C LEU A 13 -9.65 -1.37 -8.36
N MET A 14 -10.52 -2.26 -7.85
CA MET A 14 -11.57 -2.87 -8.65
C MET A 14 -12.62 -1.87 -9.15
N GLU A 15 -13.01 -0.90 -8.32
CA GLU A 15 -13.93 0.19 -8.73
C GLU A 15 -13.32 1.08 -9.83
N MET A 16 -12.01 1.28 -9.79
CA MET A 16 -11.26 2.01 -10.83
C MET A 16 -11.04 1.18 -12.11
N GLY A 17 -11.58 -0.04 -12.18
CA GLY A 17 -11.50 -0.91 -13.36
C GLY A 17 -10.25 -1.79 -13.40
N TYR A 18 -9.39 -1.75 -12.39
CA TYR A 18 -8.22 -2.63 -12.30
C TYR A 18 -8.61 -4.01 -11.80
N ARG A 19 -8.21 -5.05 -12.54
CA ARG A 19 -8.47 -6.45 -12.15
C ARG A 19 -7.26 -7.04 -11.42
N VAL A 20 -7.48 -7.42 -10.17
CA VAL A 20 -6.47 -8.04 -9.29
C VAL A 20 -6.50 -9.56 -9.45
N LYS A 21 -5.32 -10.21 -9.57
CA LYS A 21 -5.22 -11.65 -9.93
C LYS A 21 -5.41 -12.62 -8.76
N SER A 22 -4.95 -12.25 -7.57
CA SER A 22 -5.09 -12.97 -6.28
C SER A 22 -4.22 -12.22 -5.27
N ILE A 23 -4.55 -12.23 -3.98
CA ILE A 23 -3.66 -11.70 -2.95
C ILE A 23 -3.45 -12.76 -1.91
N THR A 24 -2.21 -13.24 -1.83
CA THR A 24 -1.74 -14.09 -0.75
C THR A 24 -1.08 -13.16 0.26
N MET A 25 -1.78 -12.87 1.35
CA MET A 25 -1.18 -12.31 2.56
C MET A 25 -0.90 -13.50 3.48
N ASP A 26 0.36 -13.69 3.87
CA ASP A 26 0.70 -14.63 4.94
C ASP A 26 0.27 -13.99 6.26
N GLU A 27 -0.68 -14.64 6.94
CA GLU A 27 -0.99 -14.68 8.38
C GLU A 27 -2.51 -14.79 8.61
N ASP A 28 -2.91 -16.00 9.05
CA ASP A 28 -4.23 -16.46 9.50
C ASP A 28 -5.33 -16.78 8.46
N LEU A 29 -5.85 -18.02 8.55
CA LEU A 29 -6.78 -18.71 7.65
C LEU A 29 -8.15 -18.00 7.46
N THR A 30 -8.41 -16.89 8.15
CA THR A 30 -9.69 -16.18 8.18
C THR A 30 -9.77 -14.99 7.20
N THR A 31 -8.63 -14.46 6.73
CA THR A 31 -8.59 -13.33 5.77
C THR A 31 -8.85 -13.79 4.33
N ILE A 32 -8.48 -15.02 4.01
CA ILE A 32 -8.57 -15.62 2.66
C ILE A 32 -10.03 -15.73 2.18
N SER A 33 -10.99 -16.05 3.05
CA SER A 33 -12.38 -16.30 2.64
C SER A 33 -13.17 -15.05 2.23
N ARG A 34 -12.83 -13.85 2.76
CA ARG A 34 -13.50 -12.61 2.33
C ARG A 34 -12.95 -12.11 1.00
N LEU A 35 -11.66 -12.30 0.75
CA LEU A 35 -10.97 -11.79 -0.43
C LEU A 35 -11.20 -12.65 -1.68
N HIS A 36 -11.26 -13.98 -1.54
CA HIS A 36 -11.57 -14.91 -2.64
C HIS A 36 -12.96 -14.70 -3.25
N LYS A 37 -13.88 -14.05 -2.53
CA LYS A 37 -15.24 -13.79 -3.02
C LYS A 37 -15.33 -12.57 -3.95
N SER A 38 -14.33 -11.70 -3.93
CA SER A 38 -14.27 -10.47 -4.73
C SER A 38 -13.26 -10.55 -5.87
N VAL A 39 -12.44 -11.60 -5.93
CA VAL A 39 -11.40 -11.77 -6.97
C VAL A 39 -11.79 -12.92 -7.91
N ASP A 40 -12.12 -12.59 -9.16
CA ASP A 40 -12.45 -13.58 -10.19
C ASP A 40 -11.22 -14.45 -10.53
N PRO A 41 -11.29 -15.80 -10.44
CA PRO A 41 -10.13 -16.67 -10.67
C PRO A 41 -9.74 -16.83 -12.15
N ASN A 42 -10.46 -16.18 -13.09
CA ASN A 42 -10.32 -16.40 -14.52
C ASN A 42 -9.97 -15.11 -15.30
N ILE A 43 -8.99 -14.34 -14.82
CA ILE A 43 -8.64 -13.04 -15.38
C ILE A 43 -7.30 -13.05 -16.13
N LYS A 44 -7.36 -12.68 -17.42
CA LYS A 44 -6.23 -12.19 -18.23
C LYS A 44 -6.39 -10.67 -18.45
N GLY A 45 -5.38 -9.88 -18.07
CA GLY A 45 -5.24 -8.42 -18.33
C GLY A 45 -5.56 -7.58 -17.08
N HIS A 46 -4.67 -6.77 -16.48
CA HIS A 46 -3.48 -6.04 -16.95
C HIS A 46 -2.16 -6.61 -16.42
N LYS A 47 -1.02 -6.33 -17.09
CA LYS A 47 0.30 -6.87 -16.73
C LYS A 47 0.97 -6.23 -15.51
N GLU A 48 0.41 -5.14 -14.96
CA GLU A 48 1.15 -4.23 -14.06
C GLU A 48 0.75 -4.32 -12.58
N LEU A 49 -0.51 -4.63 -12.26
CA LEU A 49 -0.98 -4.78 -10.87
C LEU A 49 -0.84 -6.24 -10.41
N SER A 50 0.42 -6.63 -10.19
CA SER A 50 0.77 -7.93 -9.62
C SER A 50 0.38 -8.01 -8.14
N THR A 51 0.16 -9.23 -7.65
CA THR A 51 -0.04 -9.51 -6.22
C THR A 51 1.08 -8.93 -5.35
N SER A 52 2.33 -9.02 -5.82
CA SER A 52 3.51 -8.50 -5.12
C SER A 52 3.48 -6.98 -4.99
N THR A 53 3.06 -6.28 -6.05
CA THR A 53 2.90 -4.82 -6.07
C THR A 53 1.83 -4.38 -5.06
N ILE A 54 0.70 -5.07 -4.99
CA ILE A 54 -0.36 -4.75 -4.04
C ILE A 54 0.10 -5.00 -2.61
N ASN A 55 0.72 -6.14 -2.36
CA ASN A 55 1.28 -6.47 -1.04
C ASN A 55 2.32 -5.44 -0.59
N TYR A 56 3.13 -4.91 -1.52
CA TYR A 56 4.05 -3.82 -1.24
C TYR A 56 3.31 -2.58 -0.73
N PHE A 57 2.28 -2.11 -1.45
CA PHE A 57 1.50 -0.94 -1.04
C PHE A 57 0.76 -1.13 0.28
N VAL A 58 0.17 -2.31 0.50
CA VAL A 58 -0.48 -2.65 1.77
C VAL A 58 0.51 -2.56 2.92
N ARG A 59 1.71 -3.17 2.76
CA ARG A 59 2.76 -3.14 3.78
C ARG A 59 3.21 -1.71 4.07
N CYS A 60 3.47 -0.91 3.04
CA CYS A 60 3.85 0.50 3.20
C CYS A 60 2.78 1.30 3.95
N ALA A 61 1.49 1.12 3.61
CA ALA A 61 0.39 1.77 4.31
C ALA A 61 0.25 1.31 5.77
N SER A 62 0.37 0.00 6.03
CA SER A 62 0.37 -0.57 7.39
C SER A 62 1.48 0.02 8.25
N TYR A 63 2.70 0.15 7.72
CA TYR A 63 3.81 0.79 8.42
C TYR A 63 3.56 2.27 8.68
N ALA A 64 3.08 3.02 7.67
CA ALA A 64 2.75 4.43 7.81
C ALA A 64 1.71 4.64 8.94
N ILE A 65 0.64 3.84 8.98
CA ILE A 65 -0.39 3.91 10.03
C ILE A 65 0.20 3.58 11.41
N SER A 66 1.01 2.53 11.47
CA SER A 66 1.60 2.06 12.74
C SER A 66 2.61 3.05 13.32
N GLN A 67 3.38 3.75 12.47
CA GLN A 67 4.39 4.72 12.90
C GLN A 67 3.80 6.09 13.26
N ASN A 68 2.65 6.46 12.69
CA ASN A 68 2.05 7.78 12.86
C ASN A 68 0.77 7.74 13.72
N GLN A 69 0.67 6.79 14.65
CA GLN A 69 -0.45 6.71 15.59
C GLN A 69 -0.58 8.02 16.39
N GLY A 70 -1.81 8.54 16.48
CA GLY A 70 -2.09 9.82 17.14
C GLY A 70 -1.67 11.07 16.34
N HIS A 71 -0.98 10.93 15.20
CA HIS A 71 -0.44 12.03 14.41
C HIS A 71 -1.02 12.03 12.99
N SER A 72 -2.25 12.53 12.83
CA SER A 72 -3.01 12.46 11.56
C SER A 72 -2.34 13.22 10.41
N GLU A 73 -1.69 14.35 10.69
CA GLU A 73 -0.96 15.13 9.69
C GLU A 73 0.27 14.37 9.17
N GLU A 74 1.04 13.76 10.08
CA GLU A 74 2.21 12.98 9.70
C GLU A 74 1.83 11.68 8.97
N LEU A 75 0.70 11.09 9.34
CA LEU A 75 0.12 9.96 8.61
C LEU A 75 -0.30 10.38 7.20
N ASN A 76 -0.96 11.53 7.04
CA ASN A 76 -1.37 12.05 5.75
C ASN A 76 -0.15 12.20 4.82
N GLN A 77 0.90 12.88 5.29
CA GLN A 77 2.13 13.08 4.55
C GLN A 77 2.81 11.76 4.20
N SER A 78 2.88 10.83 5.16
CA SER A 78 3.44 9.49 4.95
C SER A 78 2.67 8.73 3.87
N LEU A 79 1.34 8.77 3.87
CA LEU A 79 0.50 8.09 2.88
C LEU A 79 0.68 8.68 1.48
N LEU A 80 0.77 10.01 1.36
CA LEU A 80 1.00 10.68 0.08
C LEU A 80 2.40 10.41 -0.49
N ALA A 81 3.38 10.15 0.36
CA ALA A 81 4.76 9.85 -0.04
C ALA A 81 4.96 8.41 -0.57
N ILE A 82 4.05 7.47 -0.27
CA ILE A 82 4.19 6.05 -0.65
C ILE A 82 4.22 5.86 -2.17
N VAL A 83 3.34 6.53 -2.90
CA VAL A 83 3.27 6.38 -4.37
C VAL A 83 4.49 7.01 -5.06
N PRO A 84 4.85 8.30 -4.82
CA PRO A 84 6.08 8.87 -5.34
C PRO A 84 7.31 8.00 -5.05
N HIS A 85 7.42 7.50 -3.81
CA HIS A 85 8.50 6.63 -3.39
C HIS A 85 8.62 5.36 -4.24
N ALA A 86 7.50 4.68 -4.52
CA ALA A 86 7.48 3.47 -5.35
C ALA A 86 7.93 3.73 -6.80
N TYR A 87 7.83 4.98 -7.27
CA TYR A 87 8.23 5.43 -8.60
C TYR A 87 9.61 6.13 -8.61
N GLY A 88 10.37 6.04 -7.51
CA GLY A 88 11.73 6.59 -7.41
C GLY A 88 11.80 8.07 -7.02
N ASP A 89 10.66 8.70 -6.74
CA ASP A 89 10.61 10.07 -6.23
C ASP A 89 10.65 10.05 -4.70
N HIS A 90 11.80 10.42 -4.16
CA HIS A 90 12.09 10.38 -2.73
C HIS A 90 12.04 11.75 -2.05
N ASP A 91 11.57 12.80 -2.72
CA ASP A 91 11.56 14.17 -2.18
C ASP A 91 10.69 14.29 -0.92
N SER A 92 9.53 13.63 -0.92
CA SER A 92 8.59 13.62 0.22
C SER A 92 8.84 12.49 1.23
N CYS A 93 9.92 11.72 1.07
CA CYS A 93 10.23 10.61 1.97
C CYS A 93 10.84 11.08 3.29
N LYS A 94 10.60 10.32 4.37
CA LYS A 94 11.38 10.42 5.61
C LYS A 94 12.46 9.35 5.63
N SER A 95 13.63 9.68 6.17
CA SER A 95 14.75 8.74 6.30
C SER A 95 14.45 7.57 7.23
N GLU A 96 13.39 7.65 8.05
CA GLU A 96 12.95 6.59 8.97
C GLU A 96 12.46 5.32 8.27
N TRP A 97 11.96 5.44 7.04
CA TRP A 97 11.44 4.30 6.26
C TRP A 97 11.99 4.24 4.84
N CYS A 98 12.49 5.35 4.29
CA CYS A 98 13.10 5.36 2.97
C CYS A 98 14.58 4.95 3.02
N GLY A 99 14.88 3.76 2.51
CA GLY A 99 16.26 3.27 2.40
C GLY A 99 17.13 4.09 1.44
N PHE A 100 16.53 4.73 0.41
CA PHE A 100 17.25 5.57 -0.55
C PHE A 100 17.90 6.77 0.13
N LEU A 101 17.16 7.47 1.00
CA LEU A 101 17.69 8.61 1.76
C LEU A 101 18.84 8.23 2.70
N ARG A 102 18.95 6.95 3.06
CA ARG A 102 20.07 6.44 3.89
C ARG A 102 21.27 6.06 3.04
N ASN A 103 21.04 5.30 1.96
CA ASN A 103 22.10 4.72 1.13
C ASN A 103 21.64 4.69 -0.35
N PRO A 104 21.75 5.81 -1.08
CA PRO A 104 21.20 5.92 -2.43
C PRO A 104 21.94 5.01 -3.42
N GLU A 105 23.24 4.81 -3.25
CA GLU A 105 24.10 4.06 -4.19
C GLU A 105 23.74 2.56 -4.30
N THR A 106 23.17 1.98 -3.24
CA THR A 106 22.87 0.54 -3.17
C THR A 106 21.39 0.26 -2.97
N TYR A 107 20.54 1.30 -3.05
CA TYR A 107 19.13 1.17 -2.71
C TYR A 107 18.38 0.29 -3.73
N LYS A 108 17.51 -0.57 -3.18
CA LYS A 108 16.54 -1.35 -3.93
C LYS A 108 15.25 -1.43 -3.13
N HIS A 109 14.11 -1.40 -3.82
CA HIS A 109 12.81 -1.57 -3.18
C HIS A 109 12.62 -3.01 -2.68
N ASN A 110 12.49 -3.17 -1.36
CA ASN A 110 12.17 -4.46 -0.76
C ASN A 110 10.67 -4.76 -0.97
N GLY A 111 10.36 -5.56 -1.99
CA GLY A 111 8.99 -6.02 -2.27
C GLY A 111 8.45 -5.66 -3.66
N LEU A 112 9.12 -4.76 -4.38
CA LEU A 112 8.86 -4.55 -5.81
C LEU A 112 9.63 -5.57 -6.66
N PRO A 113 9.06 -6.03 -7.80
CA PRO A 113 9.70 -7.02 -8.65
C PRO A 113 11.06 -6.52 -9.18
N GLY A 114 12.12 -7.25 -8.86
CA GLY A 114 13.50 -6.88 -9.23
C GLY A 114 14.10 -5.74 -8.40
N GLY A 115 13.35 -5.16 -7.46
CA GLY A 115 13.77 -4.04 -6.61
C GLY A 115 13.89 -2.71 -7.35
N PHE A 116 13.31 -2.62 -8.56
CA PHE A 116 13.29 -1.42 -9.39
C PHE A 116 12.07 -0.55 -9.08
N ASP A 117 12.17 0.72 -9.46
CA ASP A 117 11.04 1.65 -9.42
C ASP A 117 9.91 1.19 -10.35
N MET A 118 8.69 1.54 -9.99
CA MET A 118 7.52 1.33 -10.83
C MET A 118 7.53 2.27 -12.04
N SER A 119 6.87 1.84 -13.11
CA SER A 119 6.66 2.61 -14.33
C SER A 119 5.18 2.65 -14.70
N GLY A 120 4.77 3.64 -15.50
CA GLY A 120 3.40 3.80 -15.98
C GLY A 120 2.67 4.96 -15.29
N GLU A 121 2.48 6.05 -16.04
CA GLU A 121 1.88 7.31 -15.54
C GLU A 121 0.42 7.12 -15.13
N GLN A 122 -0.39 6.43 -15.94
CA GLN A 122 -1.80 6.20 -15.61
C GLN A 122 -1.98 5.46 -14.28
N LEU A 123 -1.20 4.40 -14.06
CA LEU A 123 -1.24 3.65 -12.81
C LEU A 123 -0.73 4.49 -11.63
N ARG A 124 0.28 5.34 -11.86
CA ARG A 124 0.79 6.25 -10.84
C ARG A 124 -0.30 7.22 -10.39
N ASP A 125 -0.98 7.87 -11.33
CA ASP A 125 -2.02 8.85 -11.04
C ASP A 125 -3.21 8.21 -10.30
N ASP A 126 -3.61 7.02 -10.74
CA ASP A 126 -4.71 6.27 -10.10
C ASP A 126 -4.35 5.84 -8.67
N LEU A 127 -3.12 5.34 -8.45
CA LEU A 127 -2.64 5.03 -7.10
C LEU A 127 -2.52 6.29 -6.24
N LEU A 128 -2.05 7.40 -6.81
CA LEU A 128 -1.91 8.66 -6.08
C LEU A 128 -3.26 9.20 -5.64
N GLU A 129 -4.28 9.16 -6.52
CA GLU A 129 -5.64 9.54 -6.15
C GLU A 129 -6.20 8.64 -5.05
N LEU A 130 -5.96 7.33 -5.15
CA LEU A 130 -6.36 6.37 -4.12
C LEU A 130 -5.71 6.66 -2.77
N PHE A 131 -4.38 6.82 -2.73
CA PHE A 131 -3.65 7.16 -1.51
C PHE A 131 -4.03 8.53 -0.96
N LYS A 132 -4.41 9.48 -1.82
CA LYS A 132 -4.97 10.76 -1.37
C LYS A 132 -6.30 10.59 -0.65
N ARG A 133 -7.20 9.71 -1.11
CA ARG A 133 -8.44 9.37 -0.40
C ARG A 133 -8.19 8.69 0.94
N PHE A 134 -7.10 7.94 1.07
CA PHE A 134 -6.67 7.40 2.37
C PHE A 134 -6.11 8.49 3.28
N ALA A 135 -5.26 9.37 2.73
CA ALA A 135 -4.66 10.48 3.46
C ALA A 135 -5.71 11.46 3.98
N ASP A 136 -6.77 11.75 3.22
CA ASP A 136 -7.90 12.58 3.64
C ASP A 136 -8.65 12.00 4.85
N ARG A 137 -8.60 10.68 5.05
CA ARG A 137 -9.20 9.94 6.16
C ARG A 137 -8.19 9.67 7.29
N SER A 138 -7.03 10.31 7.30
CA SER A 138 -5.94 10.00 8.25
C SER A 138 -6.38 10.17 9.71
N ASP A 139 -7.28 11.12 9.99
CA ASP A 139 -7.90 11.33 11.30
C ASP A 139 -8.59 10.07 11.85
N ARG A 140 -9.17 9.24 10.97
CA ARG A 140 -9.81 7.99 11.36
C ARG A 140 -8.81 6.84 11.43
N LEU A 141 -7.84 6.83 10.51
CA LEU A 141 -6.86 5.76 10.37
C LEU A 141 -5.89 5.70 11.55
N ILE A 142 -5.53 6.84 12.16
CA ILE A 142 -4.65 6.88 13.34
C ILE A 142 -5.21 6.11 14.55
N HIS A 143 -6.52 5.92 14.62
CA HIS A 143 -7.20 5.19 15.70
C HIS A 143 -7.38 3.69 15.41
N ILE A 144 -7.18 3.25 14.16
CA ILE A 144 -7.23 1.82 13.81
C ILE A 144 -5.99 1.09 14.37
N GLY A 145 -4.92 1.84 14.61
CA GLY A 145 -3.68 1.42 15.25
C GLY A 145 -3.84 0.82 16.66
N THR A 146 -4.87 1.22 17.40
CA THR A 146 -4.94 1.03 18.85
C THR A 146 -5.66 -0.25 19.31
N SER A 147 -6.11 -1.10 18.39
CA SER A 147 -6.95 -2.26 18.74
C SER A 147 -6.18 -3.56 19.07
N GLN A 148 -4.92 -3.50 19.46
CA GLN A 148 -4.26 -4.61 20.18
C GLN A 148 -3.40 -4.11 21.35
N ALA A 149 -4.05 -3.92 22.50
CA ALA A 149 -3.40 -3.98 23.82
C ALA A 149 -4.48 -4.14 24.92
N ASN A 150 -5.14 -5.30 24.96
CA ASN A 150 -5.67 -5.82 26.22
C ASN A 150 -5.80 -7.35 26.15
N GLU A 151 -4.69 -8.04 26.37
CA GLU A 151 -4.69 -9.28 27.16
C GLU A 151 -3.74 -9.08 28.35
#